data_AF-A0A3C0YQY2-F1
#
_entry.id   AF-A0A3C0YQY2-F1
#
_cell.length_a   1.000
_cell.length_b   1.000
_cell.length_c   1.000
_cell.angle_alpha   90.00
_cell.angle_beta   90.00
_cell.angle_gamma   90.00
#
_symmetry.space_group_name_H-M   'P 1'
#
loop_
_entity.id
_entity.type
_entity.pdbx_description
1 polymer ?
#
loop_
_entity_poly.entity_id
_entity_poly.type
_entity_poly.pdbx_seq_one_letter_code
_entity_poly.pdbx_strand_id
1 'polypeptide(L)'
;MNKRIITAISIALLFVRAAVGEESAHSEESVSIFSGTLADSIWAVIAFGTLVIVLGFVAWKPLLRNLKAREDTIEKQLTDADDTRKRAELLLNEHKKKSLDIIEQANNYANQSKKEIIEQARKEAFAITDRANSEIESAQTVASQQLWHMAGNMLIQISNEVLGRSITPEDNKRLIHEAIGKLQEESLKE
;
A
#
# COMPACT_ATOMS: atom_id res chain seq x y z
N MET A 1 26.57 42.48 10.85
CA MET A 1 27.31 43.49 11.64
C MET A 1 26.30 44.30 12.44
N ASN A 2 26.28 44.16 13.77
CA ASN A 2 25.21 44.73 14.59
C ASN A 2 25.23 46.26 14.52
N LYS A 3 24.08 46.89 14.21
CA LYS A 3 23.92 48.36 14.13
C LYS A 3 24.50 49.08 15.37
N ARG A 4 24.43 48.44 16.55
CA ARG A 4 25.00 48.92 17.82
C ARG A 4 26.53 49.06 17.83
N ILE A 5 27.25 48.19 17.12
CA ILE A 5 28.71 48.25 17.02
C ILE A 5 29.11 49.38 16.07
N ILE A 6 28.38 49.51 14.95
CA ILE A 6 28.59 50.61 13.99
C ILE A 6 28.28 51.96 14.65
N THR A 7 27.20 52.06 15.43
CA THR A 7 26.89 53.28 16.18
C THR A 7 27.90 53.54 17.29
N ALA A 8 28.39 52.52 18.01
CA ALA A 8 29.41 52.73 19.03
C ALA A 8 30.76 53.19 18.45
N ILE A 9 31.17 52.63 17.31
CA ILE A 9 32.36 53.08 16.56
C ILE A 9 32.15 54.49 16.03
N SER A 10 30.98 54.79 15.47
CA SER A 10 30.65 56.12 14.97
C SER A 10 30.58 57.16 16.09
N ILE A 11 30.02 56.82 17.26
CA ILE A 11 29.99 57.67 18.45
C ILE A 11 31.41 57.86 19.00
N ALA A 12 32.26 56.82 19.02
CA ALA A 12 33.66 56.95 19.41
C ALA A 12 34.44 57.86 18.44
N LEU A 13 34.21 57.75 17.13
CA LEU A 13 34.77 58.65 16.12
C LEU A 13 34.28 60.10 16.29
N LEU A 14 33.00 60.27 16.64
CA LEU A 14 32.40 61.58 16.90
C LEU A 14 32.90 62.18 18.23
N PHE A 15 33.15 61.35 19.24
CA PHE A 15 33.78 61.76 20.50
C PHE A 15 35.25 62.15 20.33
N VAL A 16 36.00 61.45 19.48
CA VAL A 16 37.37 61.86 19.10
C VAL A 16 37.30 63.21 18.37
N ARG A 17 36.35 63.38 17.45
CA ARG A 17 36.12 64.66 16.75
C ARG A 17 35.74 65.80 17.70
N ALA A 18 34.94 65.54 18.73
CA ALA A 18 34.55 66.54 19.73
C ALA A 18 35.66 66.84 20.75
N ALA A 19 36.44 65.83 21.15
CA ALA A 19 37.61 66.01 22.02
C ALA A 19 38.77 66.75 21.32
N VAL A 20 38.75 66.77 19.98
CA VAL A 20 39.66 67.57 19.13
C VAL A 20 39.22 69.04 19.00
N GLY A 21 38.08 69.44 19.59
CA GLY A 21 37.67 70.84 19.69
C GLY A 21 37.11 71.38 18.37
N GLU A 22 35.85 71.83 18.40
CA GLU A 22 35.24 72.54 17.29
C GLU A 22 35.18 74.03 17.66
N GLU A 23 36.26 74.76 17.31
CA GLU A 23 36.24 76.21 17.14
C GLU A 23 36.85 76.55 15.76
N SER A 24 35.96 76.96 14.85
CA SER A 24 36.11 77.93 13.77
C SER A 24 37.27 77.84 12.76
N ALA A 25 36.88 77.65 11.49
CA ALA A 25 37.52 78.08 10.24
C ALA A 25 38.89 78.80 10.33
N HIS A 26 39.98 78.10 10.04
CA HIS A 26 41.04 78.47 9.07
C HIS A 26 42.19 77.45 9.12
N SER A 27 42.74 77.17 7.93
CA SER A 27 44.03 76.54 7.62
C SER A 27 44.31 75.12 8.11
N GLU A 28 44.95 74.37 7.21
CA GLU A 28 45.62 73.09 7.45
C GLU A 28 46.63 73.20 8.60
N GLU A 29 46.19 72.96 9.83
CA GLU A 29 47.09 72.57 10.90
C GLU A 29 46.74 71.14 11.29
N SER A 30 47.65 70.25 10.88
CA SER A 30 47.80 68.92 11.42
C SER A 30 47.57 68.97 12.93
N VAL A 31 46.59 68.21 13.42
CA VAL A 31 46.51 67.84 14.83
C VAL A 31 47.78 67.04 15.13
N SER A 32 48.85 67.77 15.47
CA SER A 32 50.17 67.22 15.74
C SER A 32 50.16 66.71 17.17
N ILE A 33 49.71 65.46 17.31
CA ILE A 33 49.79 64.63 18.52
C ILE A 33 51.22 64.50 19.09
N PHE A 34 52.23 65.01 18.36
CA PHE A 34 53.64 64.98 18.69
C PHE A 34 54.31 66.36 18.76
N SER A 35 53.59 67.49 18.62
CA SER A 35 54.19 68.84 18.68
C SER A 35 53.68 69.74 19.82
N GLY A 36 52.86 69.22 20.73
CA GLY A 36 52.28 69.95 21.85
C GLY A 36 52.81 69.49 23.21
N THR A 37 52.77 70.37 24.20
CA THR A 37 53.26 70.21 25.59
C THR A 37 52.92 68.86 26.26
N LEU A 38 53.62 68.49 27.35
CA LEU A 38 53.36 67.27 28.16
C LEU A 38 51.87 67.03 28.48
N ALA A 39 51.06 68.09 28.56
CA ALA A 39 49.63 68.03 28.77
C ALA A 39 48.86 67.35 27.61
N ASP A 40 49.24 67.60 26.36
CA ASP A 40 48.55 67.07 25.17
C ASP A 40 48.75 65.56 25.02
N SER A 41 49.94 65.07 25.36
CA SER A 41 50.25 63.63 25.40
C SER A 41 49.46 62.90 26.48
N ILE A 42 49.32 63.49 27.68
CA ILE A 42 48.52 62.92 28.77
C ILE A 42 47.05 62.84 28.36
N TRP A 43 46.53 63.88 27.70
CA TRP A 43 45.16 63.91 27.19
C TRP A 43 44.91 62.84 26.11
N ALA A 44 45.85 62.66 25.18
CA ALA A 44 45.77 61.62 24.16
C ALA A 44 45.75 60.21 24.76
N VAL A 45 46.56 59.95 25.80
CA VAL A 45 46.56 58.66 26.52
C VAL A 45 45.24 58.43 27.24
N ILE A 46 44.65 59.47 27.85
CA ILE A 46 43.32 59.37 28.50
C ILE A 46 42.23 59.08 27.46
N ALA A 47 42.24 59.78 26.32
CA ALA A 47 41.29 59.55 25.22
C ALA A 47 41.44 58.15 24.62
N PHE A 48 42.68 57.69 24.39
CA PHE A 48 42.96 56.34 23.90
C PHE A 48 42.54 55.27 24.92
N GLY A 49 42.85 55.45 26.20
CA GLY A 49 42.42 54.55 27.27
C GLY A 49 40.90 54.45 27.37
N THR A 50 40.22 55.60 27.29
CA THR A 50 38.75 55.65 27.29
C THR A 50 38.16 54.90 26.09
N LEU A 51 38.74 55.09 24.90
CA LEU A 51 38.35 54.37 23.69
C LEU A 51 38.53 52.85 23.84
N VAL A 52 39.68 52.40 24.35
CA VAL A 52 39.97 50.97 24.57
C VAL A 52 38.99 50.37 25.58
N ILE A 53 38.63 51.09 26.66
CA ILE A 53 37.66 50.63 27.66
C ILE A 53 36.27 50.47 27.03
N VAL A 54 35.82 51.47 26.27
CA VAL A 54 34.52 51.42 25.58
C VAL A 54 34.50 50.27 24.56
N LEU A 55 35.56 50.10 23.77
CA LEU A 55 35.64 49.06 22.75
C LEU A 55 35.73 47.66 23.37
N GLY A 56 36.52 47.49 24.44
CA GLY A 56 36.62 46.25 25.20
C GLY A 56 35.26 45.84 25.79
N PHE A 57 34.52 46.77 26.38
CA PHE A 57 33.22 46.44 26.98
C PHE A 57 32.12 46.17 25.92
N VAL A 58 32.12 46.93 24.82
CA VAL A 58 31.06 46.87 23.81
C VAL A 58 31.28 45.77 22.77
N ALA A 59 32.52 45.52 22.34
CA ALA A 59 32.82 44.55 21.28
C ALA A 59 32.99 43.10 21.80
N TRP A 60 33.45 42.92 23.04
CA TRP A 60 33.72 41.58 23.58
C TRP A 60 32.46 40.72 23.73
N LYS A 61 31.37 41.31 24.24
CA LYS A 61 30.07 40.64 24.38
C LYS A 61 29.51 40.09 23.05
N PRO A 62 29.39 40.88 21.96
CA PRO A 62 28.87 40.37 20.69
C PRO A 62 29.81 39.38 19.99
N LEU A 63 31.13 39.49 20.16
CA LEU A 63 32.10 38.52 19.61
C LEU A 63 31.89 37.13 20.22
N LEU A 64 31.90 37.03 21.55
CA LEU A 64 31.64 35.77 22.26
C LEU A 64 30.26 35.21 21.96
N ARG A 65 29.23 36.07 21.88
CA ARG A 65 27.87 35.64 21.55
C ARG A 65 27.79 35.01 20.16
N ASN A 66 28.47 35.56 19.15
CA ASN A 66 28.46 34.98 17.81
C ASN A 66 29.23 33.66 17.76
N LEU A 67 30.34 33.54 18.48
CA LEU A 67 31.09 32.29 18.53
C LEU A 67 30.28 31.18 19.22
N LYS A 68 29.68 31.48 20.37
CA LYS A 68 28.81 30.55 21.08
C LYS A 68 27.55 30.18 20.28
N ALA A 69 26.99 31.12 19.52
CA ALA A 69 25.87 30.83 18.62
C ALA A 69 26.28 29.88 17.49
N ARG A 70 27.50 30.01 16.94
CA ARG A 70 28.02 29.07 15.93
C ARG A 70 28.25 27.69 16.52
N GLU A 71 28.85 27.62 17.70
CA GLU A 71 29.06 26.37 18.44
C GLU A 71 27.74 25.64 18.70
N ASP A 72 26.75 26.32 19.29
CA ASP A 72 25.41 25.77 19.55
C ASP A 72 24.69 25.34 18.26
N THR A 73 24.89 26.07 17.15
CA THR A 73 24.31 25.68 15.86
C THR A 73 24.94 24.39 15.32
N ILE A 74 26.26 24.24 15.43
CA ILE A 74 26.98 23.05 14.96
C ILE A 74 26.61 21.85 15.83
N GLU A 75 26.56 22.02 17.15
CA GLU A 75 26.15 20.96 18.08
C GLU A 75 24.73 20.48 17.81
N LYS A 76 23.80 21.42 17.59
CA LYS A 76 22.42 21.09 17.18
C LYS A 76 22.36 20.36 15.85
N GLN A 77 23.07 20.86 14.83
CA GLN A 77 23.10 20.22 13.51
C GLN A 77 23.67 18.79 13.58
N LEU A 78 24.70 18.57 14.42
CA LEU A 78 25.27 17.23 14.61
C LEU A 78 24.29 16.31 15.33
N THR A 79 23.66 16.80 16.40
CA THR A 79 22.66 16.03 17.16
C THR A 79 21.45 15.68 16.29
N ASP A 80 20.94 16.65 15.53
CA ASP A 80 19.81 16.45 14.61
C ASP A 80 20.18 15.47 13.49
N ALA A 81 21.41 15.51 12.98
CA ALA A 81 21.90 14.57 11.98
C ALA A 81 21.99 13.14 12.53
N ASP A 82 22.52 12.97 13.74
CA ASP A 82 22.59 11.67 14.40
C ASP A 82 21.21 11.11 14.72
N ASP A 83 20.29 11.94 15.20
CA ASP A 83 18.90 11.56 15.45
C ASP A 83 18.18 11.18 14.16
N THR A 84 18.36 11.96 13.10
CA THR A 84 17.78 11.67 11.78
C THR A 84 18.32 10.35 11.24
N ARG A 85 19.62 10.10 11.39
CA ARG A 85 20.24 8.84 10.99
C ARG A 85 19.66 7.65 11.77
N LYS A 86 19.56 7.76 13.09
CA LYS A 86 18.97 6.71 13.93
C LYS A 86 17.51 6.44 13.55
N ARG A 87 16.70 7.50 13.35
CA ARG A 87 15.30 7.36 12.91
C ARG A 87 15.20 6.72 11.53
N ALA A 88 16.07 7.09 10.58
CA ALA A 88 16.11 6.48 9.25
C ALA A 88 16.48 5.00 9.32
N GLU A 89 17.47 4.62 10.13
CA GLU A 89 17.85 3.22 10.35
C GLU A 89 16.73 2.41 11.00
N LEU A 90 16.02 2.97 11.99
CA LEU A 90 14.86 2.34 12.61
C LEU A 90 13.71 2.13 11.62
N LEU A 91 13.36 3.18 10.86
CA LEU A 91 12.31 3.11 9.83
C LEU A 91 12.67 2.08 8.76
N LEU A 92 13.92 2.06 8.30
CA LEU A 92 14.37 1.10 7.29
C LEU A 92 14.29 -0.34 7.80
N ASN A 93 14.63 -0.59 9.05
CA ASN A 93 14.48 -1.90 9.67
C ASN A 93 13.00 -2.29 9.85
N GLU A 94 12.14 -1.34 10.25
CA GLU A 94 10.70 -1.57 10.36
C GLU A 94 10.08 -1.88 9.00
N HIS A 95 10.41 -1.11 7.97
CA HIS A 95 9.95 -1.35 6.60
C HIS A 95 10.44 -2.70 6.07
N LYS A 96 11.70 -3.07 6.30
CA LYS A 96 12.20 -4.40 5.94
C LYS A 96 11.40 -5.52 6.62
N LYS A 97 11.13 -5.39 7.92
CA LYS A 97 10.32 -6.37 8.66
C LYS A 97 8.89 -6.44 8.11
N LYS A 98 8.25 -5.30 7.89
CA LYS A 98 6.90 -5.24 7.29
C LYS A 98 6.86 -5.84 5.89
N SER A 99 7.85 -5.55 5.05
CA SER A 99 7.93 -6.14 3.71
C SER A 99 8.07 -7.67 3.75
N LEU A 100 8.91 -8.19 4.65
CA LEU A 100 9.06 -9.65 4.83
C LEU A 100 7.76 -10.29 5.32
N ASP A 101 7.10 -9.67 6.30
CA ASP A 101 5.81 -10.12 6.84
C ASP A 101 4.70 -10.11 5.76
N ILE A 102 4.63 -9.05 4.94
CA ILE A 102 3.70 -8.98 3.80
C ILE A 102 3.97 -10.12 2.80
N ILE A 103 5.24 -10.39 2.48
CA ILE A 103 5.61 -11.47 1.56
C ILE A 103 5.22 -12.84 2.15
N GLU A 104 5.44 -13.06 3.45
CA GLU A 104 5.07 -14.30 4.13
C GLU A 104 3.54 -14.48 4.14
N GLN A 105 2.79 -13.45 4.52
CA GLN A 105 1.32 -13.47 4.49
C GLN A 105 0.78 -13.70 3.09
N ALA A 106 1.35 -13.05 2.07
CA ALA A 106 0.94 -13.25 0.67
C ALA A 106 1.20 -14.69 0.21
N ASN A 107 2.35 -15.28 0.56
CA ASN A 107 2.65 -16.68 0.26
C ASN A 107 1.71 -17.64 0.98
N ASN A 108 1.42 -17.40 2.25
CA ASN A 108 0.48 -18.22 3.03
C ASN A 108 -0.93 -18.15 2.43
N TYR A 109 -1.41 -16.96 2.11
CA TYR A 109 -2.69 -16.75 1.46
C TYR A 109 -2.76 -17.41 0.08
N ALA A 110 -1.71 -17.25 -0.74
CA ALA A 110 -1.63 -17.89 -2.06
C ALA A 110 -1.65 -19.42 -1.96
N ASN A 111 -0.93 -19.98 -0.99
CA ASN A 111 -0.92 -21.42 -0.75
C ASN A 111 -2.28 -21.94 -0.27
N GLN A 112 -2.94 -21.20 0.62
CA GLN A 112 -4.27 -21.54 1.10
C GLN A 112 -5.30 -21.46 -0.04
N SER A 113 -5.33 -20.34 -0.77
CA SER A 113 -6.22 -20.16 -1.91
C SER A 113 -5.99 -21.23 -2.98
N LYS A 114 -4.74 -21.59 -3.28
CA LYS A 114 -4.42 -22.70 -4.18
C LYS A 114 -5.01 -24.03 -3.70
N LYS A 115 -4.91 -24.35 -2.40
CA LYS A 115 -5.49 -25.57 -1.82
C LYS A 115 -7.02 -25.56 -1.94
N GLU A 116 -7.66 -24.44 -1.61
CA GLU A 116 -9.10 -24.26 -1.70
C GLU A 116 -9.60 -24.41 -3.14
N ILE A 117 -8.93 -23.79 -4.11
CA ILE A 117 -9.26 -23.92 -5.54
C ILE A 117 -9.12 -25.38 -6.00
N ILE A 118 -8.05 -26.07 -5.61
CA ILE A 118 -7.85 -27.48 -5.98
C ILE A 118 -8.91 -28.37 -5.34
N GLU A 119 -9.26 -28.13 -4.07
CA GLU A 119 -10.30 -28.90 -3.37
C GLU A 119 -11.67 -28.67 -4.01
N GLN A 120 -12.01 -27.43 -4.32
CA GLN A 120 -13.25 -27.07 -5.00
C GLN A 120 -13.33 -27.70 -6.40
N ALA A 121 -12.25 -27.59 -7.18
CA ALA A 121 -12.18 -28.22 -8.51
C ALA A 121 -12.34 -29.75 -8.42
N ARG A 122 -11.79 -30.40 -7.40
CA ARG A 122 -11.99 -31.84 -7.17
C ARG A 122 -13.44 -32.17 -6.80
N LYS A 123 -14.07 -31.38 -5.93
CA LYS A 123 -15.49 -31.56 -5.58
C LYS A 123 -16.39 -31.38 -6.80
N GLU A 124 -16.13 -30.37 -7.61
CA GLU A 124 -16.87 -30.12 -8.85
C GLU A 124 -16.67 -31.23 -9.87
N ALA A 125 -15.43 -31.69 -10.07
CA ALA A 125 -15.14 -32.82 -10.94
C ALA A 125 -15.87 -34.08 -10.49
N PHE A 126 -15.86 -34.38 -9.19
CA PHE A 126 -16.60 -35.52 -8.63
C PHE A 126 -18.11 -35.37 -8.86
N ALA A 127 -18.68 -34.19 -8.60
CA ALA A 127 -20.11 -33.92 -8.83
C ALA A 127 -20.49 -34.03 -10.31
N ILE A 128 -19.62 -33.62 -11.23
CA ILE A 128 -19.84 -33.78 -12.67
C ILE A 128 -19.83 -35.26 -13.04
N THR A 129 -18.85 -36.03 -12.56
CA THR A 129 -18.77 -37.48 -12.84
C THR A 129 -19.96 -38.24 -12.27
N ASP A 130 -20.42 -37.87 -11.07
CA ASP A 130 -21.57 -38.49 -10.42
C ASP A 130 -22.86 -38.23 -11.19
N ARG A 131 -23.10 -36.96 -11.57
CA ARG A 131 -24.24 -36.60 -12.45
C ARG A 131 -24.18 -37.32 -13.79
N ALA A 132 -23.00 -37.36 -14.43
CA ALA A 132 -22.84 -38.04 -15.71
C ALA A 132 -23.15 -39.54 -15.59
N ASN A 133 -22.72 -40.21 -14.52
CA ASN A 133 -23.04 -41.61 -14.28
C ASN A 133 -24.55 -41.82 -14.06
N SER A 134 -25.20 -40.95 -13.27
CA SER A 134 -26.64 -41.00 -13.06
C SER A 134 -27.44 -40.76 -14.35
N GLU A 135 -27.01 -39.82 -15.18
CA GLU A 135 -27.60 -39.57 -16.51
C GLU A 135 -27.41 -40.77 -17.43
N ILE A 136 -26.23 -41.41 -17.43
CA ILE A 136 -25.97 -42.63 -18.21
C ILE A 136 -26.89 -43.77 -17.76
N GLU A 137 -27.07 -43.99 -16.46
CA GLU A 137 -27.95 -45.03 -15.94
C GLU A 137 -29.42 -44.79 -16.33
N SER A 138 -29.87 -43.55 -16.22
CA SER A 138 -31.21 -43.14 -16.68
C SER A 138 -31.38 -43.36 -18.19
N ALA A 139 -30.39 -42.95 -19.00
CA ALA A 139 -30.40 -43.14 -20.44
C ALA A 139 -30.39 -44.62 -20.85
N GLN A 140 -29.64 -45.47 -20.16
CA GLN A 140 -29.66 -46.93 -20.38
C GLN A 140 -31.04 -47.52 -20.08
N THR A 141 -31.68 -47.08 -18.99
CA THR A 141 -33.03 -47.51 -18.63
C THR A 141 -34.03 -47.14 -19.71
N VAL A 142 -33.99 -45.88 -20.17
CA VAL A 142 -34.86 -45.40 -21.27
C VAL A 142 -34.58 -46.16 -22.58
N ALA A 143 -33.31 -46.38 -22.93
CA ALA A 143 -32.94 -47.12 -24.14
C ALA A 143 -33.43 -48.58 -24.09
N SER A 144 -33.32 -49.25 -22.94
CA SER A 144 -33.82 -50.62 -22.79
C SER A 144 -35.35 -50.69 -22.94
N GLN A 145 -36.09 -49.73 -22.39
CA GLN A 145 -37.54 -49.65 -22.57
C GLN A 145 -37.92 -49.44 -24.04
N GLN A 146 -37.19 -48.59 -24.76
CA GLN A 146 -37.40 -48.39 -26.20
C GLN A 146 -37.11 -49.66 -27.00
N LEU A 147 -36.07 -50.44 -26.65
CA LEU A 147 -35.78 -51.72 -27.29
C LEU A 147 -36.92 -52.72 -27.09
N TRP A 148 -37.46 -52.83 -25.87
CA TRP A 148 -38.61 -53.70 -25.59
C TRP A 148 -39.85 -53.27 -26.38
N HIS A 149 -40.10 -51.97 -26.48
CA HIS A 149 -41.21 -51.45 -27.27
C HIS A 149 -41.05 -51.79 -28.77
N MET A 150 -39.83 -51.62 -29.32
CA MET A 150 -39.55 -51.97 -30.72
C MET A 150 -39.69 -53.48 -30.98
N ALA A 151 -39.19 -54.31 -30.06
CA ALA A 151 -39.35 -55.76 -30.14
C ALA A 151 -40.82 -56.19 -30.08
N GLY A 152 -41.62 -55.57 -29.21
CA GLY A 152 -43.07 -55.81 -29.13
C GLY A 152 -43.79 -55.46 -30.43
N ASN A 153 -43.46 -54.31 -31.03
CA ASN A 153 -44.02 -53.90 -32.31
C ASN A 153 -43.65 -54.86 -33.45
N MET A 154 -42.39 -55.32 -33.50
CA MET A 154 -41.96 -56.34 -34.47
C MET A 154 -42.70 -57.68 -34.26
N LEU A 155 -42.89 -58.10 -33.01
CA LEU A 155 -43.59 -59.34 -32.70
C LEU A 155 -45.06 -59.27 -33.16
N ILE A 156 -45.75 -58.16 -32.91
CA ILE A 156 -47.12 -57.94 -33.41
C ILE A 156 -47.18 -57.97 -34.94
N GLN A 157 -46.22 -57.35 -35.63
CA GLN A 157 -46.15 -57.38 -37.10
C GLN A 157 -45.97 -58.82 -37.63
N ILE A 158 -45.06 -59.59 -37.05
CA ILE A 158 -44.83 -61.00 -37.42
C ILE A 158 -46.06 -61.83 -37.11
N SER A 159 -46.67 -61.67 -35.94
CA SER A 159 -47.90 -62.38 -35.57
C SER A 159 -49.03 -62.09 -36.56
N ASN A 160 -49.23 -60.84 -36.97
CA ASN A 160 -50.23 -60.47 -37.98
C ASN A 160 -49.94 -61.13 -39.34
N GLU A 161 -48.68 -61.18 -39.78
CA GLU A 161 -48.31 -61.84 -41.04
C GLU A 161 -48.49 -63.36 -41.00
N VAL A 162 -48.11 -64.01 -39.88
CA VAL A 162 -48.22 -65.47 -39.71
C VAL A 162 -49.68 -65.89 -39.51
N LEU A 163 -50.44 -65.25 -38.62
CA LEU A 163 -51.87 -65.51 -38.43
C LEU A 163 -52.66 -65.25 -39.72
N GLY A 164 -52.31 -64.19 -40.46
CA GLY A 164 -52.92 -63.90 -41.76
C GLY A 164 -52.68 -65.00 -42.81
N ARG A 165 -51.57 -65.75 -42.71
CA ARG A 165 -51.27 -66.88 -43.61
C ARG A 165 -51.71 -68.24 -43.10
N SER A 166 -51.86 -68.44 -41.79
CA SER A 166 -52.10 -69.77 -41.20
C SER A 166 -53.50 -70.00 -40.62
N ILE A 167 -54.41 -69.01 -40.66
CA ILE A 167 -55.80 -69.21 -40.19
C ILE A 167 -56.57 -70.11 -41.16
N THR A 168 -57.04 -71.24 -40.63
CA THR A 168 -57.95 -72.17 -41.31
C THR A 168 -59.41 -71.88 -40.93
N PRO A 169 -60.41 -72.27 -41.74
CA PRO A 169 -61.84 -72.08 -41.40
C PRO A 169 -62.24 -72.71 -40.06
N GLU A 170 -61.61 -73.83 -39.70
CA GLU A 170 -61.78 -74.55 -38.45
C GLU A 170 -61.26 -73.76 -37.24
N ASP A 171 -60.11 -73.09 -37.36
CA ASP A 171 -59.56 -72.24 -36.30
C ASP A 171 -60.46 -71.03 -36.01
N ASN A 172 -61.04 -70.41 -37.04
CA ASN A 172 -62.01 -69.33 -36.86
C ASN A 172 -63.26 -69.79 -36.08
N LYS A 173 -63.81 -70.96 -36.41
CA LYS A 173 -64.97 -71.51 -35.67
C LYS A 173 -64.65 -71.80 -34.21
N ARG A 174 -63.45 -72.31 -33.92
CA ARG A 174 -62.97 -72.58 -32.56
C ARG A 174 -62.77 -71.29 -31.77
N LEU A 175 -62.11 -70.29 -32.34
CA LEU A 175 -61.88 -68.98 -31.71
C LEU A 175 -63.20 -68.25 -31.40
N ILE A 176 -64.20 -68.33 -32.29
CA ILE A 176 -65.53 -67.75 -32.06
C ILE A 176 -66.23 -68.45 -30.90
N HIS A 177 -66.21 -69.78 -30.83
CA HIS A 177 -66.81 -70.52 -29.70
C HIS A 177 -66.12 -70.19 -28.37
N GLU A 178 -64.79 -70.07 -28.37
CA GLU A 178 -64.02 -69.74 -27.16
C GLU A 178 -64.27 -68.29 -26.68
N ALA A 179 -64.42 -67.34 -27.61
CA ALA A 179 -64.78 -65.95 -27.29
C ALA A 179 -66.21 -65.84 -26.73
N ILE A 180 -67.18 -66.55 -27.32
CA ILE A 180 -68.56 -66.62 -26.80
C ILE A 180 -68.57 -67.27 -25.41
N GLY A 181 -67.78 -68.33 -25.20
CA GLY A 181 -67.65 -68.99 -23.91
C GLY A 181 -67.10 -68.08 -22.81
N LYS A 182 -66.02 -67.31 -23.09
CA LYS A 182 -65.46 -66.36 -22.12
C LYS A 182 -66.40 -65.20 -21.81
N LEU A 183 -67.12 -64.67 -22.81
CA LEU A 183 -68.13 -63.63 -22.59
C LEU A 183 -69.29 -64.13 -21.74
N GLN A 184 -69.72 -65.40 -21.93
CA GLN A 184 -70.70 -66.02 -21.05
C GLN A 184 -70.17 -66.18 -19.63
N GLU A 185 -68.91 -66.62 -19.46
CA GLU A 185 -68.28 -66.81 -18.16
C GLU A 185 -68.09 -65.50 -17.38
N GLU A 186 -67.81 -64.40 -18.08
CA GLU A 186 -67.72 -63.05 -17.51
C GLU A 186 -69.11 -62.48 -17.18
N SER A 187 -70.13 -62.73 -18.01
CA SER A 187 -71.53 -62.36 -17.74
C SER A 187 -72.21 -63.15 -16.62
N LEU A 188 -71.62 -64.29 -16.21
CA LEU A 188 -72.08 -65.11 -15.08
C LEU A 188 -71.35 -64.77 -13.77
N LYS A 189 -70.36 -63.86 -13.81
CA LYS A 189 -69.63 -63.36 -12.64
C LYS A 189 -70.11 -61.98 -12.16
N GLU A 190 -70.92 -61.27 -12.95
CA GLU A 190 -71.79 -60.18 -12.50
C GLU A 190 -73.15 -60.72 -12.01
#